data_AF-A0A1H4LV79-F1
#
_entry.id   AF-A0A1H4LV79-F1
#
_cell.length_a   1.000
_cell.length_b   1.000
_cell.length_c   1.000
_cell.angle_alpha   90.00
_cell.angle_beta   90.00
_cell.angle_gamma   90.00
#
_symmetry.space_group_name_H-M   'P 1'
#
loop_
_entity.id
_entity.type
_entity.pdbx_description
1 polymer ?
#
loop_
_entity_poly.entity_id
_entity_poly.type
_entity_poly.pdbx_seq_one_letter_code
_entity_poly.pdbx_strand_id
1 'polypeptide(L)'
;MSANIKQDHFYRAALEIGQSGENDTLPYDLDAQFVKDNAGILAAVCFDFFKSIEAKPKKQALDFISALNVGSERLLTATGSHGFRITTKIHPFWNLYLNGLGIGIAEANEVRRSSRVHSYRLSRDQNSLFDSSKSWRAYKEATLSDPAIEEAGAFVVQTDISSFYEHIYHHRLENCIDDIFGENSTVPMQVDRILNKIASGRSFGLPVGGQCARVLAEAMMTPIDASLSDAGLVWHRYVDDFTLICVDQQNAYRALSTLSHAMADVGLSLNRTKTTILSAKHYKDFVRAQLGDGEQASIALRELDLHFDPYSDAAQSDYQKLKESFETIDVQFLLDLEREKTQPDTFVLAQISRSLKFQDPKTALQLCAKSFGREITAL
;
A
#
# COMPACT_ATOMS: atom_id res chain seq x y z
N MET A 1 -10.21 14.07 -22.39
CA MET A 1 -9.50 12.98 -23.10
C MET A 1 -10.08 11.68 -22.60
N SER A 2 -10.47 10.75 -23.47
CA SER A 2 -10.89 9.41 -23.04
C SER A 2 -9.72 8.71 -22.38
N ALA A 3 -9.92 8.17 -21.17
CA ALA A 3 -8.92 7.32 -20.51
C ALA A 3 -8.59 6.12 -21.42
N ASN A 4 -7.32 5.80 -21.59
CA ASN A 4 -6.89 4.70 -22.44
C ASN A 4 -5.63 4.04 -21.89
N ILE A 5 -5.59 2.71 -21.97
CA ILE A 5 -4.41 1.91 -21.62
C ILE A 5 -3.40 1.99 -22.78
N LYS A 6 -2.12 2.17 -22.45
CA LYS A 6 -1.01 2.31 -23.40
C LYS A 6 0.03 1.23 -23.14
N GLN A 7 0.82 0.89 -24.16
CA GLN A 7 1.97 -0.01 -24.00
C GLN A 7 2.95 0.49 -22.93
N ASP A 8 3.12 1.81 -22.83
CA ASP A 8 3.98 2.46 -21.83
C ASP A 8 3.57 2.11 -20.39
N HIS A 9 2.28 1.89 -20.12
CA HIS A 9 1.82 1.48 -18.78
C HIS A 9 2.39 0.12 -18.38
N PHE A 10 2.41 -0.85 -19.30
CA PHE A 10 3.01 -2.16 -19.06
C PHE A 10 4.54 -2.09 -19.00
N TYR A 11 5.16 -1.21 -19.78
CA TYR A 11 6.60 -1.00 -19.74
C TYR A 11 7.04 -0.44 -18.37
N ARG A 12 6.35 0.59 -17.87
CA ARG A 12 6.57 1.15 -16.52
C ARG A 12 6.34 0.12 -15.43
N ALA A 13 5.31 -0.72 -15.57
CA ALA A 13 5.05 -1.82 -14.63
C ALA A 13 6.21 -2.83 -14.58
N ALA A 14 6.79 -3.20 -15.73
CA ALA A 14 7.93 -4.11 -15.78
C ALA A 14 9.17 -3.53 -15.09
N LEU A 15 9.45 -2.24 -15.30
CA LEU A 15 10.55 -1.55 -14.62
C LEU A 15 10.35 -1.49 -13.10
N GLU A 16 9.13 -1.18 -12.65
CA GLU A 16 8.80 -1.13 -11.22
C GLU A 16 8.93 -2.50 -10.55
N ILE A 17 8.46 -3.58 -11.19
CA ILE A 17 8.63 -4.95 -10.69
C ILE A 17 10.13 -5.25 -10.53
N GLY A 18 10.96 -4.88 -11.51
CA GLY A 18 12.41 -5.02 -11.43
C GLY A 18 13.11 -4.18 -10.35
N GLN A 19 12.50 -3.08 -9.93
CA GLN A 19 13.05 -2.21 -8.90
C GLN A 19 12.65 -2.72 -7.51
N SER A 20 11.34 -2.86 -7.30
CA SER A 20 10.71 -3.07 -5.99
C SER A 20 10.40 -4.53 -5.67
N GLY A 21 10.40 -5.41 -6.67
CA GLY A 21 9.93 -6.80 -6.57
C GLY A 21 8.43 -6.92 -6.89
N GLU A 22 7.91 -8.14 -6.78
CA GLU A 22 6.51 -8.46 -7.15
C GLU A 22 5.48 -7.87 -6.18
N ASN A 23 5.79 -7.91 -4.88
CA ASN A 23 5.00 -7.30 -3.81
C ASN A 23 5.90 -7.00 -2.60
N ASP A 24 5.40 -6.19 -1.67
CA ASP A 24 6.17 -5.76 -0.51
C ASP A 24 6.38 -6.83 0.58
N THR A 25 5.61 -7.93 0.54
CA THR A 25 5.60 -9.03 1.53
C THR A 25 6.49 -10.22 1.18
N LEU A 26 6.94 -10.33 -0.07
CA LEU A 26 7.74 -11.43 -0.57
C LEU A 26 9.21 -11.00 -0.77
N PRO A 27 10.16 -11.94 -0.64
CA PRO A 27 11.54 -11.69 -1.03
C PRO A 27 11.63 -11.37 -2.52
N TYR A 28 12.68 -10.66 -2.90
CA TYR A 28 12.95 -10.34 -4.30
C TYR A 28 13.36 -11.62 -5.06
N ASP A 29 12.68 -11.90 -6.17
CA ASP A 29 12.85 -13.13 -6.98
C ASP A 29 13.60 -12.83 -8.30
N LEU A 30 14.25 -13.84 -8.88
CA LEU A 30 14.85 -13.84 -10.22
C LEU A 30 13.83 -13.47 -11.31
N ASP A 31 12.57 -13.85 -11.13
CA ASP A 31 11.48 -13.50 -12.06
C ASP A 31 11.34 -11.98 -12.22
N ALA A 32 11.51 -11.20 -11.14
CA ALA A 32 11.45 -9.75 -11.20
C ALA A 32 12.59 -9.15 -12.04
N GLN A 33 13.79 -9.74 -11.97
CA GLN A 33 14.91 -9.34 -12.81
C GLN A 33 14.67 -9.71 -14.28
N PHE A 34 14.17 -10.92 -14.54
CA PHE A 34 13.80 -11.34 -15.90
C PHE A 34 12.76 -10.41 -16.54
N VAL A 35 11.74 -10.00 -15.77
CA VAL A 35 10.71 -9.05 -16.22
C VAL A 35 11.34 -7.70 -16.58
N LYS A 36 12.28 -7.20 -15.77
CA LYS A 36 13.00 -5.94 -16.03
C LYS A 36 13.82 -6.01 -17.30
N ASP A 37 14.62 -7.06 -17.46
CA ASP A 37 15.56 -7.20 -18.58
C ASP A 37 14.81 -7.35 -19.92
N ASN A 38 13.59 -7.90 -19.88
CA ASN A 38 12.73 -8.09 -21.05
C ASN A 38 11.56 -7.10 -21.11
N ALA A 39 11.63 -5.97 -20.38
CA ALA A 39 10.51 -5.05 -20.19
C ALA A 39 9.84 -4.60 -21.51
N GLY A 40 10.62 -4.28 -22.54
CA GLY A 40 10.09 -3.84 -23.84
C GLY A 40 9.26 -4.91 -24.55
N ILE A 41 9.75 -6.16 -24.56
CA ILE A 41 9.09 -7.29 -25.22
C ILE A 41 7.84 -7.68 -24.43
N LEU A 42 7.96 -7.83 -23.11
CA LEU A 42 6.84 -8.23 -22.25
C LEU A 42 5.73 -7.18 -22.23
N ALA A 43 6.08 -5.89 -22.27
CA ALA A 43 5.11 -4.80 -22.38
C ALA A 43 4.33 -4.85 -23.70
N ALA A 44 5.01 -5.14 -24.82
CA ALA A 44 4.35 -5.32 -26.12
C ALA A 44 3.37 -6.50 -26.08
N VAL A 45 3.79 -7.66 -25.53
CA VAL A 45 2.94 -8.85 -25.38
C VAL A 45 1.70 -8.54 -24.52
N CYS A 46 1.89 -7.89 -23.38
CA CYS A 46 0.77 -7.50 -22.51
C CYS A 46 -0.18 -6.51 -23.22
N PHE A 47 0.36 -5.54 -23.95
CA PHE A 47 -0.47 -4.56 -24.65
C PHE A 47 -1.23 -5.16 -25.85
N ASP A 48 -0.61 -6.07 -26.60
CA ASP A 48 -1.27 -6.79 -27.67
C ASP A 48 -2.37 -7.71 -27.14
N PHE A 49 -2.10 -8.40 -26.02
CA PHE A 49 -3.11 -9.18 -25.32
C PHE A 49 -4.29 -8.30 -24.85
N PHE A 50 -4.00 -7.15 -24.23
CA PHE A 50 -5.02 -6.16 -23.85
C PHE A 50 -5.88 -5.72 -25.04
N LYS A 51 -5.27 -5.27 -26.14
CA LYS A 51 -5.98 -4.85 -27.36
C LYS A 51 -6.85 -5.97 -27.93
N SER A 52 -6.37 -7.22 -27.87
CA SER A 52 -7.12 -8.37 -28.37
C SER A 52 -8.43 -8.61 -27.60
N ILE A 53 -8.47 -8.23 -26.32
CA ILE A 53 -9.65 -8.31 -25.47
C ILE A 53 -10.52 -7.07 -25.68
N GLU A 54 -9.93 -5.87 -25.67
CA GLU A 54 -10.63 -4.59 -25.83
C GLU A 54 -11.39 -4.50 -27.18
N ALA A 55 -10.87 -5.16 -28.23
CA ALA A 55 -11.52 -5.22 -29.53
C ALA A 55 -12.75 -6.16 -29.59
N LYS A 56 -12.99 -6.99 -28.58
CA LYS A 56 -14.12 -7.94 -28.55
C LYS A 56 -15.38 -7.27 -27.98
N PRO A 57 -16.58 -7.69 -28.42
CA PRO A 57 -17.81 -7.35 -27.71
C PRO A 57 -17.74 -7.79 -26.25
N LYS A 58 -18.27 -6.99 -25.30
CA LYS A 58 -18.16 -7.25 -23.85
C LYS A 58 -18.46 -8.70 -23.44
N LYS A 59 -19.52 -9.30 -23.98
CA LYS A 59 -19.88 -10.69 -23.68
C LYS A 59 -18.79 -11.69 -24.11
N GLN A 60 -18.26 -11.53 -25.32
CA GLN A 60 -17.18 -12.41 -25.83
C GLN A 60 -15.86 -12.18 -25.09
N ALA A 61 -15.56 -10.93 -24.72
CA ALA A 61 -14.40 -10.59 -23.91
C ALA A 61 -14.49 -11.24 -22.52
N LEU A 62 -15.67 -11.18 -21.90
CA LEU A 62 -15.98 -11.83 -20.62
C LEU A 62 -15.80 -13.34 -20.69
N ASP A 63 -16.41 -14.00 -21.69
CA ASP A 63 -16.30 -15.44 -21.90
C ASP A 63 -14.83 -15.86 -22.11
N PHE A 64 -14.08 -15.07 -22.89
CA PHE A 64 -12.67 -15.30 -23.15
C PHE A 64 -11.81 -15.26 -21.88
N ILE A 65 -11.89 -14.18 -21.09
CA ILE A 65 -11.09 -14.05 -19.86
C ILE A 65 -11.52 -15.10 -18.82
N SER A 66 -12.81 -15.40 -18.73
CA SER A 66 -13.34 -16.40 -17.80
C SER A 66 -12.78 -17.80 -18.10
N ALA A 67 -12.48 -18.11 -19.37
CA ALA A 67 -11.86 -19.37 -19.77
C ALA A 67 -10.35 -19.44 -19.48
N LEU A 68 -9.67 -18.32 -19.21
CA LEU A 68 -8.24 -18.30 -18.94
C LEU A 68 -7.92 -18.80 -17.54
N ASN A 69 -6.75 -19.42 -17.39
CA ASN A 69 -6.19 -19.76 -16.08
C ASN A 69 -5.31 -18.61 -15.58
N VAL A 70 -5.61 -18.12 -14.37
CA VAL A 70 -4.80 -17.11 -13.68
C VAL A 70 -4.09 -17.82 -12.53
N GLY A 71 -2.82 -18.16 -12.75
CA GLY A 71 -1.99 -18.80 -11.73
C GLY A 71 -1.68 -17.86 -10.57
N SER A 72 -1.94 -18.31 -9.35
CA SER A 72 -1.55 -17.62 -8.13
C SER A 72 -1.42 -18.60 -6.97
N GLU A 73 -0.52 -18.32 -6.04
CA GLU A 73 -0.29 -19.11 -4.84
C GLU A 73 -0.60 -18.29 -3.60
N ARG A 74 -1.39 -18.85 -2.67
CA ARG A 74 -1.61 -18.22 -1.36
C ARG A 74 -0.50 -18.67 -0.42
N LEU A 75 0.26 -17.70 0.07
CA LEU A 75 1.38 -17.91 0.95
C LEU A 75 1.07 -17.33 2.34
N LEU A 76 1.65 -17.91 3.37
CA LEU A 76 1.60 -17.38 4.72
C LEU A 76 2.93 -16.69 5.01
N THR A 77 2.93 -15.37 5.15
CA THR A 77 4.13 -14.59 5.46
C THR A 77 4.08 -14.11 6.90
N ALA A 78 5.24 -14.09 7.58
CA ALA A 78 5.31 -13.54 8.92
C ALA A 78 5.09 -12.01 8.91
N THR A 79 4.37 -11.52 9.91
CA THR A 79 4.19 -10.10 10.20
C THR A 79 4.63 -9.83 11.62
N GLY A 80 5.90 -9.47 11.79
CA GLY A 80 6.54 -9.36 13.11
C GLY A 80 6.63 -10.71 13.83
N SER A 81 6.87 -10.66 15.13
CA SER A 81 7.19 -11.83 15.97
C SER A 81 6.01 -12.73 16.35
N HIS A 82 4.77 -12.23 16.23
CA HIS A 82 3.58 -12.93 16.75
C HIS A 82 2.43 -13.03 15.74
N GLY A 83 2.65 -12.66 14.48
CA GLY A 83 1.60 -12.57 13.48
C GLY A 83 1.99 -13.20 12.15
N PHE A 84 0.98 -13.66 11.43
CA PHE A 84 1.11 -14.05 10.04
C PHE A 84 0.05 -13.34 9.22
N ARG A 85 0.39 -13.07 7.95
CA ARG A 85 -0.54 -12.55 6.95
C ARG A 85 -0.60 -13.48 5.77
N ILE A 86 -1.80 -13.64 5.24
CA ILE A 86 -1.97 -14.34 3.97
C ILE A 86 -1.60 -13.35 2.86
N THR A 87 -0.58 -13.68 2.08
CA THR A 87 -0.21 -12.97 0.86
C THR A 87 -0.50 -13.83 -0.37
N THR A 88 -0.43 -13.22 -1.55
CA THR A 88 -0.66 -13.91 -2.82
C THR A 88 0.50 -13.67 -3.77
N LYS A 89 1.23 -14.73 -4.12
CA LYS A 89 2.19 -14.72 -5.22
C LYS A 89 1.41 -14.90 -6.52
N ILE A 90 1.43 -13.90 -7.38
CA ILE A 90 0.72 -13.93 -8.67
C ILE A 90 1.73 -14.31 -9.74
N HIS A 91 1.36 -15.20 -10.66
CA HIS A 91 2.22 -15.58 -11.78
C HIS A 91 2.78 -14.33 -12.50
N PRO A 92 4.08 -14.28 -12.86
CA PRO A 92 4.75 -13.06 -13.33
C PRO A 92 4.03 -12.32 -14.47
N PHE A 93 3.50 -13.06 -15.45
CA PHE A 93 2.70 -12.48 -16.54
C PHE A 93 1.47 -11.72 -16.02
N TRP A 94 0.68 -12.33 -15.13
CA TRP A 94 -0.54 -11.73 -14.59
C TRP A 94 -0.23 -10.59 -13.61
N ASN A 95 0.87 -10.70 -12.87
CA ASN A 95 1.37 -9.62 -12.01
C ASN A 95 1.73 -8.39 -12.86
N LEU A 96 2.53 -8.58 -13.92
CA LEU A 96 2.87 -7.51 -14.86
C LEU A 96 1.63 -6.92 -15.54
N TYR A 97 0.73 -7.77 -16.01
CA TYR A 97 -0.50 -7.35 -16.69
C TYR A 97 -1.38 -6.49 -15.78
N LEU A 98 -1.65 -6.95 -14.55
CA LEU A 98 -2.43 -6.19 -13.56
C LEU A 98 -1.73 -4.89 -13.17
N ASN A 99 -0.41 -4.89 -12.97
CA ASN A 99 0.32 -3.67 -12.66
C ASN A 99 0.25 -2.66 -13.83
N GLY A 100 0.34 -3.11 -15.09
CA GLY A 100 0.16 -2.25 -16.25
C GLY A 100 -1.24 -1.64 -16.33
N LEU A 101 -2.29 -2.43 -16.15
CA LEU A 101 -3.66 -1.92 -16.04
C LEU A 101 -3.80 -0.94 -14.87
N GLY A 102 -3.21 -1.29 -13.71
CA GLY A 102 -3.19 -0.45 -12.52
C GLY A 102 -2.59 0.92 -12.78
N ILE A 103 -1.42 1.00 -13.44
CA ILE A 103 -0.79 2.28 -13.79
C ILE A 103 -1.72 3.12 -14.69
N GLY A 104 -2.36 2.49 -15.68
CA GLY A 104 -3.33 3.19 -16.53
C GLY A 104 -4.56 3.69 -15.75
N ILE A 105 -5.08 2.89 -14.82
CA ILE A 105 -6.18 3.28 -13.92
C ILE A 105 -5.75 4.45 -13.02
N ALA A 106 -4.55 4.41 -12.42
CA ALA A 106 -4.02 5.50 -11.61
C ALA A 106 -3.91 6.81 -12.41
N GLU A 107 -3.33 6.77 -13.61
CA GLU A 107 -3.20 7.94 -14.48
C GLU A 107 -4.57 8.53 -14.82
N ALA A 108 -5.53 7.68 -15.16
CA ALA A 108 -6.89 8.11 -15.51
C ALA A 108 -7.69 8.62 -14.31
N ASN A 109 -7.50 8.04 -13.11
CA ASN A 109 -8.20 8.44 -11.90
C ASN A 109 -7.65 9.72 -11.27
N GLU A 110 -6.40 10.10 -11.55
CA GLU A 110 -5.72 11.22 -10.89
C GLU A 110 -6.50 12.54 -10.97
N VAL A 111 -7.19 12.80 -12.08
CA VAL A 111 -8.03 14.00 -12.26
C VAL A 111 -9.26 14.05 -11.36
N ARG A 112 -9.69 12.90 -10.83
CA ARG A 112 -10.84 12.75 -9.92
C ARG A 112 -10.42 12.80 -8.45
N ARG A 113 -9.12 12.66 -8.15
CA ARG A 113 -8.62 12.57 -6.77
C ARG A 113 -8.44 13.97 -6.17
N SER A 114 -9.14 14.23 -5.08
CA SER A 114 -8.99 15.45 -4.26
C SER A 114 -7.54 15.66 -3.80
N SER A 115 -7.03 16.89 -3.76
CA SER A 115 -5.69 17.22 -3.26
C SER A 115 -5.45 16.80 -1.80
N ARG A 116 -6.51 16.50 -1.06
CA ARG A 116 -6.51 16.00 0.32
C ARG A 116 -6.22 14.50 0.44
N VAL A 117 -6.14 13.78 -0.68
CA VAL A 117 -5.65 12.40 -0.73
C VAL A 117 -4.15 12.41 -1.03
N HIS A 118 -3.36 11.84 -0.12
CA HIS A 118 -1.91 11.95 -0.19
C HIS A 118 -1.25 10.68 -0.75
N SER A 119 -1.72 9.50 -0.36
CA SER A 119 -1.11 8.20 -0.67
C SER A 119 -1.00 7.88 -2.16
N TYR A 120 0.03 7.10 -2.53
CA TYR A 120 0.16 6.44 -3.84
C TYR A 120 -0.11 7.33 -5.07
N ARG A 121 0.27 8.61 -5.00
CA ARG A 121 0.29 9.50 -6.17
C ARG A 121 1.40 9.05 -7.11
N LEU A 122 1.11 8.95 -8.40
CA LEU A 122 2.13 8.57 -9.38
C LEU A 122 3.24 9.63 -9.42
N SER A 123 4.49 9.16 -9.46
CA SER A 123 5.62 10.05 -9.68
C SER A 123 5.57 10.67 -11.07
N ARG A 124 6.00 11.92 -11.18
CA ARG A 124 6.28 12.58 -12.48
C ARG A 124 7.59 12.09 -13.08
N ASP A 125 8.50 11.66 -12.22
CA ASP A 125 9.85 11.26 -12.56
C ASP A 125 9.86 9.74 -12.66
N GLN A 126 10.26 9.17 -13.79
CA GLN A 126 10.17 7.71 -14.06
C GLN A 126 11.08 6.84 -13.16
N ASN A 127 11.73 7.41 -12.15
CA ASN A 127 12.65 6.73 -11.23
C ASN A 127 11.96 5.89 -10.15
N SER A 128 10.69 6.17 -9.84
CA SER A 128 9.87 5.40 -8.92
C SER A 128 8.42 5.42 -9.38
N LEU A 129 7.65 4.38 -9.08
CA LEU A 129 6.23 4.40 -9.44
C LEU A 129 5.44 5.49 -8.69
N PHE A 130 5.70 5.64 -7.39
CA PHE A 130 5.01 6.62 -6.54
C PHE A 130 5.92 7.78 -6.14
N ASP A 131 5.31 8.95 -5.95
CA ASP A 131 5.96 10.18 -5.50
C ASP A 131 6.38 10.04 -4.02
N SER A 132 7.68 10.02 -3.76
CA SER A 132 8.24 9.87 -2.42
C SER A 132 7.99 11.09 -1.52
N SER A 133 7.70 12.25 -2.10
CA SER A 133 7.30 13.45 -1.34
C SER A 133 5.91 13.28 -0.71
N LYS A 134 5.08 12.39 -1.25
CA LYS A 134 3.73 12.09 -0.76
C LYS A 134 3.74 10.98 0.29
N SER A 135 4.59 11.15 1.30
CA SER A 135 4.74 10.21 2.41
C SER A 135 3.65 10.38 3.48
N TRP A 136 3.55 9.40 4.38
CA TRP A 136 2.68 9.50 5.56
C TRP A 136 3.04 10.72 6.43
N ARG A 137 4.33 11.05 6.53
CA ARG A 137 4.80 12.25 7.21
C ARG A 137 4.25 13.52 6.54
N ALA A 138 4.33 13.61 5.21
CA ALA A 138 3.79 14.77 4.48
C ALA A 138 2.27 14.90 4.65
N TYR A 139 1.54 13.78 4.72
CA TYR A 139 0.12 13.77 5.08
C TYR A 139 -0.12 14.39 6.46
N LYS A 140 0.62 13.97 7.49
CA LYS A 140 0.48 14.53 8.85
C LYS A 140 0.87 16.00 8.90
N GLU A 141 1.95 16.40 8.25
CA GLU A 141 2.35 17.81 8.13
C GLU A 141 1.27 18.65 7.42
N ALA A 142 0.62 18.10 6.39
CA ALA A 142 -0.51 18.76 5.72
C ALA A 142 -1.71 18.94 6.66
N THR A 143 -2.03 17.95 7.49
CA THR A 143 -3.12 18.09 8.50
C THR A 143 -2.80 19.15 9.55
N LEU A 144 -1.53 19.30 9.93
CA LEU A 144 -1.09 20.34 10.87
C LEU A 144 -1.12 21.74 10.24
N SER A 145 -1.00 21.82 8.91
CA SER A 145 -0.96 23.07 8.16
C SER A 145 -2.35 23.50 7.65
N ASP A 146 -3.39 22.69 7.82
CA ASP A 146 -4.75 23.04 7.38
C ASP A 146 -5.32 24.16 8.29
N PRO A 147 -5.75 25.30 7.74
CA PRO A 147 -6.23 26.43 8.53
C PRO A 147 -7.36 26.12 9.50
N ALA A 148 -8.21 25.12 9.20
CA ALA A 148 -9.34 24.75 10.05
C ALA A 148 -8.88 24.24 11.43
N ILE A 149 -7.63 23.77 11.56
CA ILE A 149 -7.10 23.29 12.84
C ILE A 149 -6.71 24.42 13.81
N GLU A 150 -6.58 25.65 13.31
CA GLU A 150 -6.25 26.81 14.13
C GLU A 150 -7.50 27.51 14.69
N GLU A 151 -8.70 27.09 14.27
CA GLU A 151 -9.94 27.63 14.79
C GLU A 151 -10.14 27.31 16.28
N ALA A 152 -10.60 28.31 17.03
CA ALA A 152 -10.86 28.16 18.45
C ALA A 152 -11.99 27.15 18.68
N GLY A 153 -11.71 26.07 19.41
CA GLY A 153 -12.68 25.02 19.67
C GLY A 153 -12.66 23.87 18.67
N ALA A 154 -11.77 23.88 17.68
CA ALA A 154 -11.66 22.81 16.70
C ALA A 154 -11.36 21.44 17.33
N PHE A 155 -11.93 20.39 16.74
CA PHE A 155 -11.71 18.99 17.06
C PHE A 155 -11.30 18.22 15.81
N VAL A 156 -10.51 17.17 16.03
CA VAL A 156 -10.01 16.30 14.96
C VAL A 156 -10.40 14.87 15.24
N VAL A 157 -10.98 14.21 14.24
CA VAL A 157 -11.25 12.78 14.23
C VAL A 157 -10.10 12.09 13.50
N GLN A 158 -9.45 11.13 14.14
CA GLN A 158 -8.55 10.18 13.47
C GLN A 158 -9.23 8.81 13.43
N THR A 159 -9.19 8.15 12.28
CA THR A 159 -9.73 6.79 12.14
C THR A 159 -9.00 6.03 11.04
N ASP A 160 -9.10 4.71 11.09
CA ASP A 160 -8.58 3.75 10.13
C ASP A 160 -9.74 2.88 9.59
N ILE A 161 -9.53 2.14 8.51
CA ILE A 161 -10.49 1.16 7.98
C ILE A 161 -10.10 -0.24 8.45
N SER A 162 -11.05 -0.99 9.01
CA SER A 162 -10.83 -2.37 9.42
C SER A 162 -10.56 -3.28 8.23
N SER A 163 -9.41 -3.97 8.25
CA SER A 163 -9.04 -5.01 7.26
C SER A 163 -9.28 -4.56 5.82
N PHE A 164 -8.86 -3.35 5.49
CA PHE A 164 -9.25 -2.62 4.28
C PHE A 164 -9.13 -3.45 2.98
N TYR A 165 -7.91 -3.87 2.65
CA TYR A 165 -7.66 -4.65 1.42
C TYR A 165 -8.45 -5.96 1.36
N GLU A 166 -8.75 -6.59 2.50
CA GLU A 166 -9.45 -7.86 2.57
C GLU A 166 -10.97 -7.73 2.34
N HIS A 167 -11.53 -6.52 2.43
CA HIS A 167 -12.98 -6.28 2.33
C HIS A 167 -13.41 -5.48 1.09
N ILE A 168 -12.49 -5.13 0.19
CA ILE A 168 -12.84 -4.44 -1.06
C ILE A 168 -13.62 -5.39 -1.98
N TYR A 169 -14.89 -5.11 -2.22
CA TYR A 169 -15.75 -5.87 -3.11
C TYR A 169 -15.42 -5.61 -4.59
N HIS A 170 -15.18 -6.67 -5.36
CA HIS A 170 -14.76 -6.58 -6.76
C HIS A 170 -15.79 -5.89 -7.64
N HIS A 171 -17.09 -6.19 -7.45
CA HIS A 171 -18.16 -5.51 -8.18
C HIS A 171 -18.21 -4.00 -7.92
N ARG A 172 -17.94 -3.54 -6.70
CA ARG A 172 -17.90 -2.09 -6.40
C ARG A 172 -16.70 -1.43 -7.08
N LEU A 173 -15.55 -2.09 -7.02
CA LEU A 173 -14.34 -1.66 -7.72
C LEU A 173 -14.53 -1.64 -9.25
N GLU A 174 -15.20 -2.64 -9.82
CA GLU A 174 -15.53 -2.71 -11.25
C GLU A 174 -16.32 -1.47 -11.67
N ASN A 175 -17.38 -1.11 -10.93
CA ASN A 175 -18.15 0.11 -11.20
C ASN A 175 -17.28 1.38 -11.13
N CYS A 176 -16.40 1.48 -10.13
CA CYS A 176 -15.50 2.64 -10.02
C CYS A 176 -14.55 2.75 -11.24
N ILE A 177 -14.08 1.62 -11.78
CA ILE A 177 -13.22 1.60 -12.97
C ILE A 177 -14.04 1.88 -14.23
N ASP A 178 -15.27 1.38 -14.32
CA ASP A 178 -16.20 1.66 -15.43
C ASP A 178 -16.51 3.16 -15.50
N ASP A 179 -16.72 3.81 -14.36
CA ASP A 179 -16.88 5.27 -14.30
C ASP A 179 -15.67 6.02 -14.86
N ILE A 180 -14.44 5.50 -14.68
CA ILE A 180 -13.19 6.13 -15.13
C ILE A 180 -13.00 5.98 -16.65
N PHE A 181 -13.22 4.78 -17.20
CA PHE A 181 -12.94 4.46 -18.60
C PHE A 181 -14.15 4.57 -19.53
N GLY A 182 -15.36 4.55 -18.97
CA GLY A 182 -16.62 4.60 -19.68
C GLY A 182 -17.13 3.22 -20.14
N GLU A 183 -18.42 3.18 -20.47
CA GLU A 183 -19.18 1.96 -20.74
C GLU A 183 -18.64 1.10 -21.89
N ASN A 184 -17.77 1.58 -22.77
CA ASN A 184 -17.26 0.77 -23.87
C ASN A 184 -15.95 0.03 -23.53
N SER A 185 -15.32 0.34 -22.40
CA SER A 185 -14.07 -0.31 -22.05
C SER A 185 -14.28 -1.70 -21.47
N THR A 186 -13.35 -2.61 -21.74
CA THR A 186 -13.32 -3.93 -21.10
C THR A 186 -12.49 -3.94 -19.83
N VAL A 187 -11.66 -2.91 -19.57
CA VAL A 187 -10.75 -2.79 -18.40
C VAL A 187 -11.43 -3.17 -17.07
N PRO A 188 -12.62 -2.66 -16.72
CA PRO A 188 -13.28 -2.99 -15.45
C PRO A 188 -13.47 -4.51 -15.29
N MET A 189 -14.02 -5.14 -16.32
CA MET A 189 -14.30 -6.57 -16.36
C MET A 189 -13.02 -7.41 -16.39
N GLN A 190 -11.95 -6.94 -17.05
CA GLN A 190 -10.66 -7.65 -17.01
C GLN A 190 -10.11 -7.68 -15.57
N VAL A 191 -10.14 -6.55 -14.88
CA VAL A 191 -9.66 -6.44 -13.49
C VAL A 191 -10.51 -7.32 -12.57
N ASP A 192 -11.84 -7.22 -12.63
CA ASP A 192 -12.75 -8.06 -11.83
C ASP A 192 -12.46 -9.55 -12.01
N ARG A 193 -12.39 -10.03 -13.26
CA ARG A 193 -12.23 -11.46 -13.54
C ARG A 193 -10.88 -12.00 -13.12
N ILE A 194 -9.81 -11.23 -13.28
CA ILE A 194 -8.48 -11.64 -12.83
C ILE A 194 -8.44 -11.66 -11.30
N LEU A 195 -8.96 -10.62 -10.62
CA LEU A 195 -9.03 -10.58 -9.16
C LEU A 195 -9.86 -11.72 -8.58
N ASN A 196 -11.01 -12.03 -9.18
CA ASN A 196 -11.88 -13.12 -8.75
C ASN A 196 -11.14 -14.48 -8.82
N LYS A 197 -10.37 -14.73 -9.87
CA LYS A 197 -9.55 -15.95 -10.01
C LYS A 197 -8.44 -16.00 -8.95
N ILE A 198 -7.72 -14.90 -8.74
CA ILE A 198 -6.70 -14.78 -7.69
C ILE A 198 -7.30 -15.02 -6.29
N ALA A 199 -8.52 -14.53 -6.06
CA ALA A 199 -9.24 -14.69 -4.79
C ALA A 199 -9.91 -16.06 -4.62
N SER A 200 -9.63 -17.02 -5.52
CA SER A 200 -10.21 -18.38 -5.54
C SER A 200 -11.74 -18.36 -5.62
N GLY A 201 -12.30 -17.50 -6.47
CA GLY A 201 -13.73 -17.37 -6.72
C GLY A 201 -14.46 -16.41 -5.77
N ARG A 202 -13.80 -15.91 -4.71
CA ARG A 202 -14.38 -14.87 -3.85
C ARG A 202 -14.51 -13.55 -4.63
N SER A 203 -15.61 -12.85 -4.43
CA SER A 203 -15.92 -11.57 -5.09
C SER A 203 -15.45 -10.34 -4.29
N PHE A 204 -14.45 -10.53 -3.43
CA PHE A 204 -13.89 -9.48 -2.58
C PHE A 204 -12.44 -9.78 -2.22
N GLY A 205 -11.72 -8.73 -1.81
CA GLY A 205 -10.33 -8.78 -1.38
C GLY A 205 -9.34 -8.46 -2.50
N LEU A 206 -8.30 -7.70 -2.18
CA LEU A 206 -7.17 -7.42 -3.07
C LEU A 206 -5.93 -8.21 -2.64
N PRO A 207 -5.07 -8.63 -3.59
CA PRO A 207 -3.80 -9.27 -3.26
C PRO A 207 -2.88 -8.28 -2.54
N VAL A 208 -2.68 -8.50 -1.24
CA VAL A 208 -1.92 -7.58 -0.38
C VAL A 208 -0.49 -7.42 -0.89
N GLY A 209 0.00 -6.17 -0.86
CA GLY A 209 1.40 -5.84 -1.10
C GLY A 209 1.77 -5.55 -2.55
N GLY A 210 0.92 -5.91 -3.52
CA GLY A 210 1.14 -5.60 -4.93
C GLY A 210 0.86 -4.13 -5.26
N GLN A 211 1.61 -3.56 -6.21
CA GLN A 211 1.43 -2.15 -6.60
C GLN A 211 0.04 -1.88 -7.20
N CYS A 212 -0.48 -2.80 -8.01
CA CYS A 212 -1.84 -2.73 -8.55
C CYS A 212 -2.89 -2.65 -7.43
N ALA A 213 -2.78 -3.47 -6.37
CA ALA A 213 -3.73 -3.46 -5.27
C ALA A 213 -3.79 -2.10 -4.56
N ARG A 214 -2.64 -1.43 -4.39
CA ARG A 214 -2.56 -0.07 -3.81
C ARG A 214 -3.30 0.94 -4.66
N VAL A 215 -3.13 0.89 -5.98
CA VAL A 215 -3.85 1.78 -6.91
C VAL A 215 -5.36 1.50 -6.91
N LEU A 216 -5.75 0.23 -6.97
CA LEU A 216 -7.15 -0.16 -6.98
C LEU A 216 -7.86 0.24 -5.69
N ALA A 217 -7.17 0.15 -4.55
CA ALA A 217 -7.66 0.67 -3.29
C ALA A 217 -7.92 2.19 -3.35
N GLU A 218 -7.02 2.98 -3.92
CA GLU A 218 -7.24 4.42 -4.12
C GLU A 218 -8.40 4.73 -5.08
N ALA A 219 -8.57 3.95 -6.15
CA ALA A 219 -9.70 4.08 -7.06
C ALA A 219 -11.03 3.81 -6.33
N MET A 220 -11.08 2.77 -5.49
CA MET A 220 -12.27 2.43 -4.68
C MET A 220 -12.67 3.54 -3.70
N MET A 221 -11.70 4.29 -3.17
CA MET A 221 -11.98 5.36 -2.20
C MET A 221 -12.43 6.68 -2.85
N THR A 222 -12.23 6.84 -4.15
CA THR A 222 -12.50 8.12 -4.84
C THR A 222 -13.96 8.60 -4.72
N PRO A 223 -14.99 7.74 -4.84
CA PRO A 223 -16.38 8.17 -4.61
C PRO A 223 -16.66 8.59 -3.16
N ILE A 224 -16.01 7.96 -2.20
CA ILE A 224 -16.16 8.27 -0.77
C ILE A 224 -15.53 9.64 -0.48
N ASP A 225 -14.32 9.86 -0.99
CA ASP A 225 -13.61 11.14 -0.91
C ASP A 225 -14.43 12.30 -1.49
N ALA A 226 -15.10 12.07 -2.63
CA ALA A 226 -16.01 13.03 -3.24
C ALA A 226 -17.21 13.32 -2.32
N SER A 227 -17.85 12.28 -1.78
CA SER A 227 -18.99 12.43 -0.85
C SER A 227 -18.64 13.24 0.40
N LEU A 228 -17.45 13.06 0.98
CA LEU A 228 -17.00 13.86 2.12
C LEU A 228 -16.80 15.34 1.74
N SER A 229 -16.29 15.59 0.54
CA SER A 229 -16.10 16.94 0.01
C SER A 229 -17.45 17.63 -0.28
N ASP A 230 -18.40 16.89 -0.87
CA ASP A 230 -19.76 17.36 -1.14
C ASP A 230 -20.54 17.65 0.14
N ALA A 231 -20.28 16.89 1.20
CA ALA A 231 -20.80 17.15 2.55
C ALA A 231 -20.15 18.37 3.24
N GLY A 232 -19.20 19.05 2.58
CA GLY A 232 -18.52 20.24 3.12
C GLY A 232 -17.52 19.93 4.24
N LEU A 233 -17.07 18.69 4.38
CA LEU A 233 -16.14 18.30 5.43
C LEU A 233 -14.70 18.72 5.11
N VAL A 234 -13.93 19.09 6.13
CA VAL A 234 -12.47 19.23 6.03
C VAL A 234 -11.85 17.91 6.41
N TRP A 235 -11.11 17.30 5.48
CA TRP A 235 -10.58 15.95 5.65
C TRP A 235 -9.24 15.78 4.95
N HIS A 236 -8.46 14.81 5.37
CA HIS A 236 -7.28 14.31 4.69
C HIS A 236 -7.23 12.79 4.80
N ARG A 237 -6.66 12.14 3.77
CA ARG A 237 -6.54 10.69 3.74
C ARG A 237 -5.17 10.22 3.29
N TYR A 238 -4.68 9.17 3.95
CA TYR A 238 -3.52 8.40 3.53
C TYR A 238 -3.88 6.91 3.58
N VAL A 239 -4.15 6.32 2.41
CA VAL A 239 -4.65 4.95 2.27
C VAL A 239 -5.97 4.79 3.05
N ASP A 240 -5.97 4.02 4.13
CA ASP A 240 -7.06 3.74 5.05
C ASP A 240 -7.13 4.72 6.23
N ASP A 241 -6.06 5.49 6.50
CA ASP A 241 -6.04 6.51 7.55
C ASP A 241 -6.81 7.77 7.11
N PHE A 242 -7.83 8.16 7.88
CA PHE A 242 -8.54 9.42 7.75
C PHE A 242 -8.25 10.37 8.91
N THR A 243 -8.14 11.66 8.58
CA THR A 243 -8.17 12.76 9.54
C THR A 243 -9.29 13.72 9.13
N LEU A 244 -10.30 13.93 9.97
CA LEU A 244 -11.38 14.90 9.76
C LEU A 244 -11.20 16.07 10.72
N ILE A 245 -11.16 17.30 10.22
CA ILE A 245 -10.99 18.52 11.01
C ILE A 245 -12.34 19.23 11.10
N CYS A 246 -12.80 19.50 12.31
CA CYS A 246 -14.15 19.96 12.60
C CYS A 246 -14.12 21.15 13.55
N VAL A 247 -15.11 22.04 13.45
CA VAL A 247 -15.18 23.28 14.24
C VAL A 247 -15.44 23.04 15.73
N ASP A 248 -16.05 21.91 16.09
CA ASP A 248 -16.33 21.51 17.47
C ASP A 248 -16.53 19.98 17.60
N GLN A 249 -16.67 19.49 18.83
CA GLN A 249 -16.86 18.07 19.14
C GLN A 249 -18.16 17.49 18.57
N GLN A 250 -19.25 18.27 18.51
CA GLN A 250 -20.53 17.78 17.99
C GLN A 250 -20.45 17.56 16.48
N ASN A 251 -19.83 18.50 15.77
CA ASN A 251 -19.55 18.39 14.35
C ASN A 251 -18.53 17.28 14.05
N ALA A 252 -17.56 17.04 14.94
CA ALA A 252 -16.67 15.87 14.83
C ALA A 252 -17.45 14.55 14.85
N TYR A 253 -18.42 14.39 15.76
CA TYR A 253 -19.26 13.20 15.79
C TYR A 253 -20.15 13.06 14.55
N ARG A 254 -20.70 14.17 14.05
CA ARG A 254 -21.46 14.19 12.79
C ARG A 254 -20.60 13.79 11.59
N ALA A 255 -19.38 14.34 11.48
CA ALA A 255 -18.45 14.02 10.41
C ALA A 255 -18.06 12.53 10.43
N LEU A 256 -17.78 11.98 11.62
CA LEU A 256 -17.53 10.54 11.79
C LEU A 256 -18.74 9.69 11.37
N SER A 257 -19.95 10.13 11.70
CA SER A 257 -21.18 9.45 11.26
C SER A 257 -21.35 9.49 9.74
N THR A 258 -21.09 10.63 9.10
CA THR A 258 -21.14 10.78 7.63
C THR A 258 -20.12 9.84 6.97
N LEU A 259 -18.88 9.83 7.45
CA LEU A 259 -17.84 8.92 6.97
C LEU A 259 -18.25 7.46 7.14
N SER A 260 -18.74 7.08 8.32
CA SER A 260 -19.17 5.71 8.60
C SER A 260 -20.33 5.26 7.70
N HIS A 261 -21.25 6.17 7.35
CA HIS A 261 -22.35 5.86 6.44
C HIS A 261 -21.83 5.62 5.02
N ALA A 262 -20.97 6.50 4.51
CA ALA A 262 -20.36 6.36 3.19
C ALA A 262 -19.53 5.07 3.05
N MET A 263 -18.82 4.66 4.12
CA MET A 263 -18.11 3.36 4.14
C MET A 263 -19.08 2.17 4.12
N ALA A 264 -20.18 2.25 4.86
CA ALA A 264 -21.14 1.16 4.96
C ALA A 264 -21.82 0.86 3.60
N ASP A 265 -22.11 1.89 2.80
CA ASP A 265 -22.73 1.75 1.47
C ASP A 265 -21.88 0.92 0.48
N VAL A 266 -20.57 0.89 0.72
CA VAL A 266 -19.60 0.11 -0.06
C VAL A 266 -19.13 -1.17 0.65
N GLY A 267 -19.67 -1.47 1.83
CA GLY A 267 -19.35 -2.66 2.60
C GLY A 267 -18.03 -2.60 3.37
N LEU A 268 -17.54 -1.39 3.64
CA LEU A 268 -16.38 -1.13 4.51
C LEU A 268 -16.82 -0.67 5.90
N SER A 269 -15.92 -0.80 6.89
CA SER A 269 -16.18 -0.37 8.26
C SER A 269 -14.96 0.28 8.90
N LEU A 270 -15.20 1.28 9.74
CA LEU A 270 -14.14 1.96 10.49
C LEU A 270 -13.62 1.10 11.66
N ASN A 271 -12.33 1.23 11.94
CA ASN A 271 -11.68 0.55 13.04
C ASN A 271 -11.96 1.29 14.36
N ARG A 272 -12.95 0.78 15.12
CA ARG A 272 -13.41 1.38 16.37
C ARG A 272 -12.28 1.63 17.38
N THR A 273 -11.34 0.71 17.51
CA THR A 273 -10.24 0.81 18.48
C THR A 273 -9.23 1.88 18.10
N LYS A 274 -9.01 2.09 16.79
CA LYS A 274 -8.13 3.16 16.28
C LYS A 274 -8.84 4.48 16.03
N THR A 275 -10.15 4.56 16.28
CA THR A 275 -10.93 5.77 16.09
C THR A 275 -10.82 6.65 17.33
N THR A 276 -10.33 7.87 17.17
CA THR A 276 -10.19 8.84 18.27
C THR A 276 -10.74 10.22 17.88
N ILE A 277 -11.25 10.95 18.87
CA ILE A 277 -11.69 12.34 18.72
C ILE A 277 -10.89 13.17 19.72
N LEU A 278 -10.09 14.10 19.19
CA LEU A 278 -9.17 14.92 19.97
C LEU A 278 -9.50 16.40 19.77
N SER A 279 -9.24 17.24 20.78
CA SER A 279 -9.19 18.68 20.53
C SER A 279 -8.04 18.99 19.57
N ALA A 280 -8.14 20.06 18.79
CA ALA A 280 -7.09 20.46 17.86
C ALA A 280 -5.73 20.64 18.55
N LYS A 281 -5.72 21.14 19.80
CA LYS A 281 -4.50 21.23 20.61
C LYS A 281 -3.90 19.84 20.86
N HIS A 282 -4.69 18.91 21.40
CA HIS A 282 -4.18 17.55 21.69
C HIS A 282 -3.76 16.81 20.42
N TYR A 283 -4.48 17.00 19.32
CA TYR A 283 -4.09 16.47 18.02
C TYR A 283 -2.73 17.01 17.57
N LYS A 284 -2.52 18.34 17.63
CA LYS A 284 -1.26 18.96 17.24
C LYS A 284 -0.10 18.43 18.08
N ASP A 285 -0.29 18.32 19.39
CA ASP A 285 0.72 17.80 20.31
C ASP A 285 1.01 16.32 20.01
N PHE A 286 -0.02 15.51 19.78
CA PHE A 286 0.10 14.10 19.40
C PHE A 286 0.87 13.91 18.09
N VAL A 287 0.50 14.63 17.04
CA VAL A 287 1.17 14.50 15.74
C VAL A 287 2.61 15.04 15.80
N ARG A 288 2.88 16.15 16.49
CA ARG A 288 4.26 16.63 16.69
C ARG A 288 5.12 15.62 17.43
N ALA A 289 4.57 14.94 18.43
CA ALA A 289 5.25 13.84 19.12
C ALA A 289 5.52 12.66 18.17
N GLN A 290 4.55 12.28 17.33
CA GLN A 290 4.74 11.25 16.31
C GLN A 290 5.81 11.61 15.26
N LEU A 291 5.88 12.90 14.88
CA LEU A 291 6.83 13.41 13.89
C LEU A 291 8.23 13.69 14.47
N GLY A 292 8.36 13.70 15.80
CA GLY A 292 9.63 13.87 16.52
C GLY A 292 10.04 15.32 16.80
N ASP A 293 9.13 16.28 16.75
CA ASP A 293 9.42 17.74 16.83
C ASP A 293 9.55 18.29 18.28
N GLY A 294 9.54 17.43 19.31
CA GLY A 294 9.67 17.85 20.71
C GLY A 294 10.98 17.38 21.34
N GLU A 295 11.89 18.31 21.66
CA GLU A 295 12.96 18.09 22.64
C GLU A 295 12.32 17.64 23.97
N GLN A 296 12.76 16.47 24.47
CA GLN A 296 12.45 15.88 25.79
C GLN A 296 11.08 15.21 26.02
N ALA A 297 10.06 15.38 25.16
CA ALA A 297 8.78 14.64 25.28
C ALA A 297 8.79 13.27 24.56
N SER A 298 9.90 12.91 23.92
CA SER A 298 10.05 11.82 22.95
C SER A 298 10.26 10.43 23.54
N ILE A 299 10.16 10.26 24.86
CA ILE A 299 10.28 8.95 25.49
C ILE A 299 9.04 8.57 26.32
N ALA A 300 8.46 9.49 27.09
CA ALA A 300 7.30 9.18 27.95
C ALA A 300 5.96 8.96 27.20
N LEU A 301 5.75 9.58 26.03
CA LEU A 301 4.54 9.33 25.22
C LEU A 301 4.69 8.17 24.24
N ARG A 302 5.95 7.78 23.95
CA ARG A 302 6.24 6.56 23.19
C ARG A 302 6.08 5.31 24.03
N GLU A 303 6.18 5.43 25.36
CA GLU A 303 5.88 4.35 26.34
C GLU A 303 4.38 4.19 26.66
N LEU A 304 3.50 5.12 26.27
CA LEU A 304 2.06 5.06 26.63
C LEU A 304 1.14 4.53 25.52
N ASP A 305 1.61 4.44 24.28
CA ASP A 305 0.82 3.92 23.14
C ASP A 305 1.50 2.76 22.38
N LEU A 306 2.71 2.37 22.81
CA LEU A 306 3.35 1.14 22.38
C LEU A 306 3.44 0.18 23.56
N HIS A 307 2.34 -0.58 23.66
CA HIS A 307 2.20 -1.88 24.30
C HIS A 307 1.50 -1.86 25.67
N PHE A 308 0.21 -2.18 25.61
CA PHE A 308 -0.21 -3.35 26.37
C PHE A 308 0.49 -4.60 25.80
N ASP A 309 1.70 -4.86 26.28
CA ASP A 309 2.19 -6.18 26.62
C ASP A 309 2.25 -6.17 28.16
N PRO A 310 1.54 -7.06 28.86
CA PRO A 310 1.37 -7.02 30.32
C PRO A 310 2.66 -7.19 31.18
N TYR A 311 3.88 -7.02 30.66
CA TYR A 311 5.12 -7.33 31.40
C TYR A 311 6.41 -6.50 31.08
N SER A 312 6.46 -5.17 31.23
CA SER A 312 7.79 -4.50 31.26
C SER A 312 7.85 -3.15 31.98
N ASP A 313 8.84 -2.99 32.87
CA ASP A 313 9.10 -1.82 33.74
C ASP A 313 10.43 -1.07 33.42
N ALA A 314 11.05 -1.20 32.22
CA ALA A 314 12.39 -0.61 31.97
C ALA A 314 12.73 -0.16 30.52
N ALA A 315 11.78 0.32 29.72
CA ALA A 315 11.95 0.61 28.28
C ALA A 315 12.84 1.85 27.94
N GLN A 316 13.09 2.75 28.89
CA GLN A 316 13.80 4.01 28.64
C GLN A 316 15.33 3.90 28.48
N SER A 317 15.99 2.88 29.06
CA SER A 317 17.46 2.64 28.95
C SER A 317 17.86 2.14 27.57
N ASP A 318 16.98 1.37 26.94
CA ASP A 318 17.35 0.49 25.84
C ASP A 318 17.24 1.19 24.48
N TYR A 319 16.44 2.26 24.40
CA TYR A 319 16.35 3.10 23.22
C TYR A 319 17.56 4.05 23.05
N GLN A 320 18.18 4.52 24.15
CA GLN A 320 19.33 5.42 24.09
C GLN A 320 20.60 4.73 23.59
N LYS A 321 20.83 3.47 23.99
CA LYS A 321 21.94 2.63 23.49
C LYS A 321 21.80 2.30 22.00
N LEU A 322 20.57 2.19 21.51
CA LEU A 322 20.29 1.81 20.13
C LEU A 322 20.62 2.93 19.14
N LYS A 323 20.57 4.20 19.55
CA LYS A 323 20.76 5.35 18.65
C LYS A 323 22.23 5.65 18.35
N GLU A 324 23.16 5.31 19.25
CA GLU A 324 24.61 5.44 19.00
C GLU A 324 25.15 4.36 18.03
N SER A 325 24.40 3.28 17.76
CA SER A 325 24.84 2.17 16.91
C SER A 325 24.49 2.26 15.41
N PHE A 326 23.80 3.31 14.94
CA PHE A 326 23.25 3.36 13.57
C PHE A 326 24.12 4.06 12.50
N GLU A 327 25.24 4.70 12.84
CA GLU A 327 26.16 5.29 11.81
C GLU A 327 27.10 4.25 11.17
N THR A 328 27.13 3.02 11.66
CA THR A 328 28.06 1.95 11.25
C THR A 328 27.32 0.65 10.95
N ILE A 329 26.25 0.66 10.14
CA ILE A 329 25.53 -0.58 9.86
C ILE A 329 26.31 -1.44 8.85
N ASP A 330 26.96 -2.45 9.41
CA ASP A 330 27.39 -3.66 8.72
C ASP A 330 26.16 -4.52 8.43
N VAL A 331 25.78 -4.66 7.15
CA VAL A 331 24.66 -5.52 6.70
C VAL A 331 24.85 -6.96 7.21
N GLN A 332 26.10 -7.38 7.43
CA GLN A 332 26.45 -8.66 8.05
C GLN A 332 25.90 -8.80 9.47
N PHE A 333 25.97 -7.74 10.29
CA PHE A 333 25.49 -7.75 11.67
C PHE A 333 23.97 -7.92 11.76
N LEU A 334 23.21 -7.27 10.87
CA LEU A 334 21.75 -7.43 10.80
C LEU A 334 21.35 -8.84 10.33
N LEU A 335 22.11 -9.44 9.42
CA LEU A 335 21.90 -10.83 8.98
C LEU A 335 22.23 -11.84 10.08
N ASP A 336 23.31 -11.63 10.82
CA ASP A 336 23.71 -12.50 11.92
C ASP A 336 22.71 -12.43 13.09
N LEU A 337 22.18 -11.24 13.41
CA LEU A 337 21.09 -11.04 14.39
C LEU A 337 19.81 -11.77 14.02
N GLU A 338 19.41 -11.74 12.74
CA GLU A 338 18.24 -12.50 12.29
C GLU A 338 18.50 -14.02 12.29
N ARG A 339 19.74 -14.46 12.06
CA ARG A 339 20.12 -15.89 12.08
C ARG A 339 20.15 -16.48 13.48
N GLU A 340 20.49 -15.70 14.50
CA GLU A 340 20.50 -16.15 15.89
C GLU A 340 19.09 -16.31 16.48
N LYS A 341 18.07 -15.75 15.82
CA LYS A 341 16.68 -15.99 16.18
C LYS A 341 16.25 -17.40 15.76
N THR A 342 15.52 -18.05 16.65
CA THR A 342 14.91 -19.38 16.37
C THR A 342 13.91 -19.30 15.21
N GLN A 343 13.29 -18.14 14.98
CA GLN A 343 12.55 -17.78 13.79
C GLN A 343 12.98 -16.38 13.33
N PRO A 344 13.69 -16.26 12.19
CA PRO A 344 14.05 -14.98 11.62
C PRO A 344 12.82 -14.17 11.18
N ASP A 345 12.85 -12.84 11.39
CA ASP A 345 11.79 -11.95 10.95
C ASP A 345 11.86 -11.76 9.42
N THR A 346 10.85 -12.26 8.72
CA THR A 346 10.80 -12.25 7.26
C THR A 346 10.70 -10.84 6.68
N PHE A 347 10.07 -9.90 7.39
CA PHE A 347 10.01 -8.50 6.96
C PHE A 347 11.39 -7.86 7.04
N VAL A 348 12.11 -8.07 8.15
CA VAL A 348 13.48 -7.58 8.33
C VAL A 348 14.41 -8.20 7.29
N LEU A 349 14.33 -9.50 7.05
CA LEU A 349 15.08 -10.19 5.99
C LEU A 349 14.76 -9.66 4.59
N ALA A 350 13.50 -9.33 4.29
CA ALA A 350 13.12 -8.74 3.01
C ALA A 350 13.70 -7.34 2.83
N GLN A 351 13.73 -6.53 3.90
CA GLN A 351 14.36 -5.21 3.88
C GLN A 351 15.88 -5.29 3.73
N ILE A 352 16.52 -6.22 4.44
CA ILE A 352 17.96 -6.50 4.29
C ILE A 352 18.26 -6.97 2.86
N SER A 353 17.44 -7.86 2.31
CA SER A 353 17.61 -8.36 0.94
C SER A 353 17.50 -7.25 -0.10
N ARG A 354 16.63 -6.25 0.13
CA ARG A 354 16.53 -5.06 -0.72
C ARG A 354 17.75 -4.16 -0.59
N SER A 355 18.32 -4.05 0.61
CA SER A 355 19.51 -3.22 0.84
C SER A 355 20.79 -3.80 0.24
N LEU A 356 20.86 -5.12 0.03
CA LEU A 356 21.98 -5.77 -0.68
C LEU A 356 22.20 -5.25 -2.11
N LYS A 357 21.15 -4.70 -2.75
CA LYS A 357 21.25 -4.09 -4.09
C LYS A 357 22.13 -2.84 -4.13
N PHE A 358 22.38 -2.23 -2.97
CA PHE A 358 23.23 -1.03 -2.84
C PHE A 358 24.68 -1.38 -2.47
N GLN A 359 25.01 -2.67 -2.33
CA GLN A 359 26.35 -3.15 -2.04
C GLN A 359 27.08 -3.56 -3.33
N ASP A 360 28.42 -3.54 -3.30
CA ASP A 360 29.23 -4.07 -4.40
C ASP A 360 28.87 -5.55 -4.66
N PRO A 361 28.76 -6.00 -5.93
CA PRO A 361 28.37 -7.36 -6.26
C PRO A 361 29.20 -8.44 -5.57
N LYS A 362 30.51 -8.24 -5.34
CA LYS A 362 31.34 -9.23 -4.64
C LYS A 362 31.01 -9.27 -3.15
N THR A 363 30.74 -8.12 -2.54
CA THR A 363 30.34 -8.01 -1.12
C THR A 363 28.95 -8.62 -0.91
N ALA A 364 27.98 -8.31 -1.77
CA ALA A 364 26.64 -8.90 -1.72
C ALA A 364 26.68 -10.42 -1.87
N LEU A 365 27.51 -10.94 -2.78
CA LEU A 365 27.64 -12.38 -3.01
C LEU A 365 28.37 -13.08 -1.86
N GLN A 366 29.36 -12.43 -1.22
CA GLN A 366 29.98 -12.93 0.02
C GLN A 366 29.01 -12.93 1.20
N LEU A 367 28.17 -11.91 1.34
CA LEU A 367 27.11 -11.82 2.35
C LEU A 367 26.11 -12.97 2.17
N CYS A 368 25.59 -13.17 0.96
CA CYS A 368 24.69 -14.28 0.65
C CYS A 368 25.36 -15.66 0.86
N ALA A 369 26.61 -15.85 0.39
CA ALA A 369 27.32 -17.13 0.52
C ALA A 369 27.60 -17.50 1.99
N LYS A 370 27.87 -16.51 2.86
CA LYS A 370 28.03 -16.75 4.31
C LYS A 370 26.69 -17.03 5.00
N SER A 371 25.60 -16.43 4.54
CA SER A 371 24.27 -16.61 5.12
C SER A 371 23.60 -17.93 4.74
N PHE A 372 23.84 -18.46 3.53
CA PHE A 372 23.21 -19.68 3.01
C PHE A 372 24.16 -20.89 2.85
N GLY A 373 25.46 -20.72 3.12
CA GLY A 373 26.51 -21.71 2.81
C GLY A 373 26.56 -22.99 3.68
N ARG A 374 25.68 -23.16 4.67
CA ARG A 374 25.67 -24.37 5.52
C ARG A 374 24.65 -25.45 5.12
N GLU A 375 23.72 -25.17 4.23
CA GLU A 375 22.78 -26.19 3.72
C GLU A 375 23.30 -26.96 2.49
N ILE A 376 24.42 -26.55 1.89
CA ILE A 376 25.00 -27.23 0.70
C ILE A 376 25.97 -28.36 1.08
N THR A 377 26.35 -28.52 2.36
CA THR A 377 27.23 -29.64 2.78
C THR A 377 26.47 -30.85 3.35
N ALA A 378 25.15 -30.86 3.23
CA ALA A 378 24.29 -31.97 3.67
C ALA A 378 23.34 -32.48 2.56
N LEU A 379 23.79 -32.44 1.30
CA LEU A 379 23.26 -33.24 0.20
C LEU A 379 24.38 -34.03 -0.48
#